data_AF-A0A959XXT6-F1
#
_entry.id   AF-A0A959XXT6-F1
#
_cell.length_a   1.000
_cell.length_b   1.000
_cell.length_c   1.000
_cell.angle_alpha   90.00
_cell.angle_beta   90.00
_cell.angle_gamma   90.00
#
_symmetry.space_group_name_H-M   'P 1'
#
loop_
_entity.id
_entity.type
_entity.pdbx_description
1 polymer ?
#
loop_
_entity_poly.entity_id
_entity_poly.type
_entity_poly.pdbx_seq_one_letter_code
_entity_poly.pdbx_strand_id
1 'polypeptide(L)'
;MNAIGAKADEGSRFEHFRNLVVDVIAEELSSYILETHHKKGNEYLRLIGKGAHTMDMRSFFDGCRTSLDNFRSSPIFRLLRGEGESSKFLFYVQCVFSLSRLKSTDKEKVACRIEEAAMESSFPMAILRDRLDYFIVPSATPEIERIAFEPTLAWLNAYPEAKIPLLRVLRDRVDASKERHVLDDLRLSLELLLKYILKNHKSLEKQNDPLGSYLKQQGCSTEINNMFRELLNYFGKYQNEHVKHNEDINSSEVDFLVILCISFMRLLAQYA
;
A
#
# COMPACT_ATOMS: atom_id res chain seq x y z
N MET A 1 5.22 27.62 14.75
CA MET A 1 5.60 27.36 13.34
C MET A 1 4.41 27.69 12.46
N ASN A 2 4.52 28.64 11.53
CA ASN A 2 3.42 29.00 10.63
C ASN A 2 3.21 27.92 9.55
N ALA A 3 1.95 27.64 9.18
CA ALA A 3 1.58 26.60 8.21
C ALA A 3 2.29 26.71 6.84
N ILE A 4 2.72 27.93 6.46
CA ILE A 4 3.48 28.20 5.25
C ILE A 4 4.92 27.62 5.33
N GLY A 5 5.55 27.70 6.52
CA GLY A 5 6.88 27.12 6.73
C GLY A 5 6.86 25.60 6.81
N ALA A 6 5.79 25.00 7.35
CA ALA A 6 5.61 23.55 7.39
C ALA A 6 5.41 22.94 5.98
N LYS A 7 4.63 23.61 5.11
CA LYS A 7 4.45 23.19 3.71
C LYS A 7 5.73 23.31 2.88
N ALA A 8 6.52 24.36 3.08
CA ALA A 8 7.80 24.54 2.38
C ALA A 8 8.82 23.46 2.78
N ASP A 9 8.87 23.12 4.07
CA ASP A 9 9.71 22.04 4.60
C ASP A 9 9.28 20.66 4.07
N GLU A 10 7.98 20.38 4.01
CA GLU A 10 7.44 19.14 3.44
C GLU A 10 7.78 18.98 1.96
N GLY A 11 7.66 20.05 1.16
CA GLY A 11 8.06 20.04 -0.25
C GLY A 11 9.56 19.75 -0.45
N SER A 12 10.41 20.36 0.38
CA SER A 12 11.86 20.12 0.37
C SER A 12 12.22 18.67 0.73
N ARG A 13 11.61 18.12 1.79
CA ARG A 13 11.79 16.72 2.21
C ARG A 13 11.37 15.75 1.12
N PHE A 14 10.22 15.98 0.50
CA PHE A 14 9.75 15.14 -0.60
C PHE A 14 10.66 15.20 -1.83
N GLU A 15 11.13 16.39 -2.21
CA GLU A 15 12.03 16.53 -3.35
C GLU A 15 13.37 15.82 -3.12
N HIS A 16 13.92 15.93 -1.91
CA HIS A 16 15.12 15.19 -1.51
C HIS A 16 14.87 13.67 -1.57
N PHE A 17 13.80 13.18 -0.94
CA PHE A 17 13.41 11.77 -0.97
C PHE A 17 13.27 11.23 -2.39
N ARG A 18 12.53 11.95 -3.24
CA ARG A 18 12.31 11.59 -4.64
C ARG A 18 13.63 11.40 -5.38
N ASN A 19 14.58 12.32 -5.21
CA ASN A 19 15.87 12.26 -5.89
C ASN A 19 16.64 11.01 -5.47
N LEU A 20 16.74 10.73 -4.17
CA LEU A 20 17.41 9.54 -3.65
C LEU A 20 16.77 8.25 -4.19
N VAL A 21 15.43 8.15 -4.14
CA VAL A 21 14.71 6.95 -4.62
C VAL A 21 14.85 6.75 -6.13
N VAL A 22 14.83 7.81 -6.93
CA VAL A 22 15.08 7.69 -8.37
C VAL A 22 16.48 7.14 -8.63
N ASP A 23 17.48 7.60 -7.89
CA ASP A 23 18.86 7.10 -8.02
C ASP A 23 18.97 5.63 -7.60
N VAL A 24 18.30 5.22 -6.52
CA VAL A 24 18.18 3.79 -6.14
C VAL A 24 17.58 2.96 -7.28
N ILE A 25 16.46 3.39 -7.88
CA ILE A 25 15.85 2.66 -9.00
C ILE A 25 16.79 2.62 -10.21
N ALA A 26 17.49 3.71 -10.51
CA ALA A 26 18.41 3.78 -11.63
C ALA A 26 19.60 2.82 -11.45
N GLU A 27 20.19 2.79 -10.26
CA GLU A 27 21.36 1.95 -9.96
C GLU A 27 20.99 0.48 -9.87
N GLU A 28 19.88 0.15 -9.22
CA GLU A 28 19.51 -1.24 -8.93
C GLU A 28 18.71 -1.90 -10.05
N LEU A 29 17.91 -1.14 -10.79
CA LEU A 29 16.90 -1.69 -11.69
C LEU A 29 17.02 -1.23 -13.15
N SER A 30 17.97 -0.35 -13.50
CA SER A 30 18.13 0.10 -14.90
C SER A 30 18.27 -1.06 -15.88
N SER A 31 19.17 -2.00 -15.62
CA SER A 31 19.39 -3.18 -16.46
C SER A 31 18.16 -4.08 -16.56
N TYR A 32 17.39 -4.20 -15.47
CA TYR A 32 16.18 -5.00 -15.41
C TYR A 32 15.02 -4.35 -16.18
N ILE A 33 14.78 -3.06 -15.95
CA ILE A 33 13.71 -2.29 -16.60
C ILE A 33 13.97 -2.21 -18.11
N LEU A 34 15.24 -2.09 -18.51
CA LEU A 34 15.65 -1.97 -19.90
C LEU A 34 16.02 -3.31 -20.57
N GLU A 35 15.69 -4.45 -19.95
CA GLU A 35 15.93 -5.79 -20.51
C GLU A 35 15.44 -5.89 -21.97
N THR A 36 16.09 -6.77 -22.75
CA THR A 36 15.91 -6.94 -24.19
C THR A 36 14.42 -6.94 -24.60
N HIS A 37 14.08 -6.11 -25.59
CA HIS A 37 12.71 -5.82 -26.05
C HIS A 37 11.82 -4.96 -25.11
N HIS A 38 12.39 -4.36 -24.06
CA HIS A 38 11.70 -3.41 -23.17
C HIS A 38 10.42 -3.97 -22.53
N LYS A 39 10.30 -5.29 -22.37
CA LYS A 39 9.09 -5.91 -21.82
C LYS A 39 8.82 -5.41 -20.41
N LYS A 40 9.86 -5.22 -19.60
CA LYS A 40 9.80 -4.76 -18.22
C LYS A 40 9.48 -3.28 -18.08
N GLY A 41 10.12 -2.42 -18.86
CA GLY A 41 9.72 -1.01 -18.95
C GLY A 41 8.27 -0.83 -19.40
N ASN A 42 7.82 -1.59 -20.40
CA ASN A 42 6.42 -1.55 -20.85
C ASN A 42 5.45 -2.10 -19.81
N GLU A 43 5.82 -3.14 -19.07
CA GLU A 43 5.07 -3.66 -17.93
C GLU A 43 4.92 -2.60 -16.84
N TYR A 44 6.02 -1.94 -16.46
CA TYR A 44 6.02 -0.82 -15.52
C TYR A 44 5.06 0.29 -15.97
N LEU A 45 5.19 0.74 -17.22
CA LEU A 45 4.32 1.79 -17.79
C LEU A 45 2.84 1.40 -17.76
N ARG A 46 2.51 0.12 -17.97
CA ARG A 46 1.12 -0.38 -17.84
C ARG A 46 0.65 -0.33 -16.40
N LEU A 47 1.49 -0.76 -15.44
CA LEU A 47 1.15 -0.77 -14.02
C LEU A 47 0.82 0.64 -13.50
N ILE A 48 1.56 1.66 -13.95
CA ILE A 48 1.30 3.06 -13.58
C ILE A 48 0.21 3.74 -14.45
N GLY A 49 -0.53 2.98 -15.27
CA GLY A 49 -1.63 3.50 -16.09
C GLY A 49 -1.22 4.33 -17.31
N LYS A 50 0.02 4.20 -17.80
CA LYS A 50 0.58 4.92 -18.96
C LYS A 50 0.70 4.03 -20.22
N GLY A 51 -0.18 3.03 -20.38
CA GLY A 51 -0.05 1.97 -21.38
C GLY A 51 0.20 2.43 -22.84
N ALA A 52 1.20 1.79 -23.47
CA ALA A 52 1.50 1.53 -24.91
C ALA A 52 1.33 2.60 -26.01
N HIS A 53 0.60 3.69 -25.82
CA HIS A 53 0.47 4.76 -26.83
C HIS A 53 1.54 5.84 -26.73
N THR A 54 2.44 5.77 -25.76
CA THR A 54 3.42 6.83 -25.53
C THR A 54 4.80 6.26 -25.20
N MET A 55 5.75 6.61 -26.07
CA MET A 55 7.20 6.45 -25.97
C MET A 55 7.76 5.09 -26.43
N ASP A 56 8.21 5.08 -27.69
CA ASP A 56 9.07 4.02 -28.23
C ASP A 56 10.39 3.99 -27.46
N MET A 57 10.56 3.02 -26.57
CA MET A 57 11.82 2.83 -25.83
C MET A 57 12.99 2.47 -26.75
N ARG A 58 12.74 2.03 -27.99
CA ARG A 58 13.78 1.63 -28.96
C ARG A 58 14.60 2.81 -29.45
N SER A 59 14.03 4.02 -29.49
CA SER A 59 14.74 5.21 -29.98
C SER A 59 15.79 5.76 -29.00
N PHE A 60 15.85 5.22 -27.78
CA PHE A 60 16.72 5.72 -26.70
C PHE A 60 17.97 4.87 -26.48
N PHE A 61 18.09 3.74 -27.17
CA PHE A 61 19.24 2.86 -27.06
C PHE A 61 20.33 3.26 -28.05
N ASP A 62 21.35 3.92 -27.53
CA ASP A 62 22.63 4.09 -28.19
C ASP A 62 23.56 2.93 -27.75
N GLY A 63 24.05 2.14 -28.70
CA GLY A 63 24.86 0.94 -28.45
C GLY A 63 26.18 1.21 -27.72
N CYS A 64 26.55 2.48 -27.55
CA CYS A 64 27.75 2.92 -26.84
C CYS A 64 27.53 3.28 -25.35
N ARG A 65 26.29 3.29 -24.85
CA ARG A 65 25.95 3.77 -23.49
C ARG A 65 25.74 2.63 -22.48
N THR A 66 26.02 2.91 -21.20
CA THR A 66 25.70 1.97 -20.10
C THR A 66 24.18 1.85 -19.91
N SER A 67 23.72 0.79 -19.24
CA SER A 67 22.29 0.65 -18.89
C SER A 67 21.80 1.81 -18.02
N LEU A 68 22.65 2.34 -17.15
CA LEU A 68 22.37 3.51 -16.32
C LEU A 68 22.16 4.78 -17.16
N ASP A 69 23.04 5.05 -18.12
CA ASP A 69 22.92 6.23 -19.01
C ASP A 69 21.68 6.16 -19.89
N ASN A 70 21.36 4.97 -20.39
CA ASN A 70 20.16 4.71 -21.16
C ASN A 70 18.90 4.88 -20.29
N PHE A 71 18.94 4.47 -19.02
CA PHE A 71 17.82 4.65 -18.10
C PHE A 71 17.58 6.12 -17.77
N ARG A 72 18.65 6.88 -17.49
CA ARG A 72 18.57 8.33 -17.23
C ARG A 72 18.02 9.13 -18.42
N SER A 73 18.18 8.60 -19.63
CA SER A 73 17.60 9.19 -20.86
C SER A 73 16.15 8.73 -21.12
N SER A 74 15.63 7.79 -20.32
CA SER A 74 14.37 7.12 -20.60
C SER A 74 13.12 7.94 -20.20
N PRO A 75 11.98 7.69 -20.87
CA PRO A 75 10.64 8.01 -20.40
C PRO A 75 10.37 7.77 -18.91
N ILE A 76 10.81 6.63 -18.40
CA ILE A 76 10.53 6.17 -17.03
C ILE A 76 11.26 7.06 -16.03
N PHE A 77 12.53 7.35 -16.29
CA PHE A 77 13.31 8.26 -15.45
C PHE A 77 12.70 9.67 -15.43
N ARG A 78 12.31 10.21 -16.60
CA ARG A 78 11.62 11.51 -16.68
C ARG A 78 10.30 11.54 -15.91
N LEU A 79 9.55 10.44 -15.95
CA LEU A 79 8.29 10.32 -15.22
C LEU A 79 8.51 10.26 -13.71
N LEU A 80 9.55 9.55 -13.24
CA LEU A 80 9.91 9.47 -11.83
C LEU A 80 10.48 10.79 -11.29
N ARG A 81 11.24 11.54 -12.10
CA ARG A 81 11.79 12.87 -11.75
C ARG A 81 10.80 14.01 -11.91
N GLY A 82 9.68 13.77 -12.60
CA GLY A 82 8.69 14.80 -12.89
C GLY A 82 8.15 15.47 -11.64
N GLU A 83 7.67 16.70 -11.79
CA GLU A 83 6.90 17.39 -10.76
C GLU A 83 5.57 16.65 -10.52
N GLY A 84 5.16 16.58 -9.26
CA GLY A 84 3.94 15.90 -8.86
C GLY A 84 3.81 15.78 -7.35
N GLU A 85 2.65 15.30 -6.92
CA GLU A 85 2.35 15.02 -5.52
C GLU A 85 3.08 13.76 -5.04
N SER A 86 3.37 13.72 -3.75
CA SER A 86 4.07 12.60 -3.10
C SER A 86 3.31 11.29 -3.21
N SER A 87 1.98 11.31 -3.05
CA SER A 87 1.08 10.16 -3.23
C SER A 87 1.30 9.45 -4.57
N LYS A 88 1.28 10.23 -5.65
CA LYS A 88 1.49 9.72 -7.01
C LYS A 88 2.88 9.15 -7.20
N PHE A 89 3.90 9.77 -6.63
CA PHE A 89 5.26 9.25 -6.66
C PHE A 89 5.37 7.94 -5.88
N LEU A 90 4.81 7.84 -4.67
CA LEU A 90 4.80 6.60 -3.89
C LEU A 90 4.07 5.48 -4.64
N PHE A 91 2.98 5.78 -5.35
CA PHE A 91 2.31 4.83 -6.22
C PHE A 91 3.23 4.31 -7.35
N TYR A 92 3.98 5.21 -8.02
CA TYR A 92 4.95 4.80 -9.04
C TYR A 92 6.02 3.88 -8.48
N VAL A 93 6.54 4.19 -7.29
CA VAL A 93 7.53 3.35 -6.61
C VAL A 93 6.90 2.01 -6.17
N GLN A 94 5.65 2.00 -5.69
CA GLN A 94 4.92 0.77 -5.37
C GLN A 94 4.78 -0.17 -6.58
N CYS A 95 4.59 0.39 -7.78
CA CYS A 95 4.53 -0.41 -9.01
C CYS A 95 5.85 -1.12 -9.33
N VAL A 96 7.00 -0.64 -8.84
CA VAL A 96 8.29 -1.34 -8.98
C VAL A 96 8.25 -2.71 -8.31
N PHE A 97 7.72 -2.79 -7.09
CA PHE A 97 7.56 -4.06 -6.37
C PHE A 97 6.53 -4.99 -7.02
N SER A 98 5.69 -4.46 -7.91
CA SER A 98 4.69 -5.23 -8.66
C SER A 98 5.21 -5.77 -10.00
N LEU A 99 6.47 -5.51 -10.38
CA LEU A 99 7.06 -6.02 -11.62
C LEU A 99 7.21 -7.55 -11.56
N SER A 100 6.60 -8.25 -12.52
CA SER A 100 6.67 -9.70 -12.62
C SER A 100 8.12 -10.16 -12.82
N ARG A 101 8.54 -11.27 -12.20
CA ARG A 101 9.89 -11.84 -12.34
C ARG A 101 11.05 -10.99 -11.79
N LEU A 102 10.79 -9.87 -11.12
CA LEU A 102 11.83 -9.22 -10.31
C LEU A 102 12.17 -10.15 -9.15
N LYS A 103 13.46 -10.49 -8.97
CA LYS A 103 13.87 -11.45 -7.95
C LYS A 103 13.59 -10.88 -6.56
N SER A 104 13.30 -11.76 -5.60
CA SER A 104 13.08 -11.34 -4.22
C SER A 104 14.31 -10.66 -3.61
N THR A 105 15.52 -11.08 -3.98
CA THR A 105 16.77 -10.42 -3.55
C THR A 105 16.88 -9.00 -4.06
N ASP A 106 16.44 -8.74 -5.28
CA ASP A 106 16.47 -7.40 -5.88
C ASP A 106 15.39 -6.52 -5.25
N LYS A 107 14.20 -7.07 -4.99
CA LYS A 107 13.15 -6.39 -4.22
C LYS A 107 13.62 -6.02 -2.82
N GLU A 108 14.25 -6.95 -2.10
CA GLU A 108 14.77 -6.72 -0.75
C GLU A 108 15.84 -5.61 -0.74
N LYS A 109 16.78 -5.66 -1.68
CA LYS A 109 17.82 -4.63 -1.83
C LYS A 109 17.22 -3.25 -2.11
N VAL A 110 16.26 -3.18 -3.04
CA VAL A 110 15.57 -1.92 -3.38
C VAL A 110 14.75 -1.39 -2.20
N ALA A 111 14.03 -2.26 -1.50
CA ALA A 111 13.26 -1.88 -0.31
C ALA A 111 14.17 -1.28 0.78
N CYS A 112 15.28 -1.96 1.09
CA CYS A 112 16.24 -1.49 2.09
C CYS A 112 16.79 -0.09 1.73
N ARG A 113 17.23 0.12 0.48
CA ARG A 113 17.76 1.42 0.03
C ARG A 113 16.69 2.53 -0.02
N ILE A 114 15.42 2.19 -0.26
CA ILE A 114 14.32 3.16 -0.19
C ILE A 114 14.03 3.55 1.27
N GLU A 115 14.08 2.62 2.22
CA GLU A 115 13.95 2.94 3.65
C GLU A 115 15.10 3.84 4.12
N GLU A 116 16.34 3.55 3.71
CA GLU A 116 17.49 4.43 3.97
C GLU A 116 17.27 5.84 3.41
N ALA A 117 16.79 5.95 2.17
CA ALA A 117 16.46 7.23 1.56
C ALA A 117 15.35 7.98 2.31
N ALA A 118 14.32 7.27 2.81
CA ALA A 118 13.26 7.86 3.61
C ALA A 118 13.80 8.40 4.94
N MET A 119 14.69 7.66 5.60
CA MET A 119 15.35 8.09 6.83
C MET A 119 16.23 9.32 6.60
N GLU A 120 17.08 9.31 5.57
CA GLU A 120 17.97 10.42 5.23
C GLU A 120 17.21 11.71 4.92
N SER A 121 16.11 11.61 4.18
CA SER A 121 15.26 12.74 3.82
C SER A 121 14.21 13.11 4.87
N SER A 122 14.11 12.35 5.98
CA SER A 122 13.03 12.47 6.97
C SER A 122 11.63 12.45 6.35
N PHE A 123 11.45 11.63 5.32
CA PHE A 123 10.19 11.49 4.61
C PHE A 123 9.29 10.42 5.28
N PRO A 124 8.03 10.75 5.61
CA PRO A 124 7.16 9.89 6.43
C PRO A 124 6.58 8.74 5.61
N MET A 125 7.27 7.61 5.59
CA MET A 125 6.79 6.36 5.01
C MET A 125 7.29 5.12 5.75
N ALA A 126 6.61 4.00 5.54
CA ALA A 126 7.07 2.66 5.93
C ALA A 126 7.06 1.71 4.73
N ILE A 127 7.92 0.70 4.74
CA ILE A 127 7.76 -0.48 3.88
C ILE A 127 7.29 -1.63 4.75
N LEU A 128 6.13 -2.19 4.39
CA LEU A 128 5.58 -3.40 4.99
C LEU A 128 5.98 -4.60 4.15
N ARG A 129 6.36 -5.70 4.81
CA ARG A 129 6.70 -6.95 4.13
C ARG A 129 5.59 -7.99 4.27
N ASP A 130 5.27 -8.66 3.17
CA ASP A 130 4.52 -9.92 3.18
C ASP A 130 5.25 -10.98 2.34
N ARG A 131 5.90 -11.93 3.01
CA ARG A 131 6.74 -12.97 2.38
C ARG A 131 7.83 -12.36 1.47
N LEU A 132 7.59 -12.35 0.15
CA LEU A 132 8.51 -11.87 -0.89
C LEU A 132 8.02 -10.55 -1.55
N ASP A 133 6.91 -10.00 -1.08
CA ASP A 133 6.35 -8.74 -1.54
C ASP A 133 6.51 -7.63 -0.51
N TYR A 134 6.49 -6.40 -1.02
CA TYR A 134 6.76 -5.18 -0.28
C TYR A 134 5.70 -4.14 -0.64
N PHE A 135 5.23 -3.43 0.38
CA PHE A 135 4.18 -2.42 0.27
C PHE A 135 4.65 -1.13 0.93
N ILE A 136 4.83 -0.09 0.11
CA ILE A 136 5.10 1.27 0.55
C ILE A 136 3.81 1.85 1.09
N VAL A 137 3.92 2.51 2.23
CA VAL A 137 2.80 3.14 2.86
C VAL A 137 3.17 4.50 3.47
N PRO A 138 2.32 5.54 3.34
CA PRO A 138 2.54 6.80 4.04
C PRO A 138 2.41 6.56 5.55
N SER A 139 3.41 6.98 6.33
CA SER A 139 3.36 6.84 7.78
C SER A 139 4.41 7.69 8.47
N ALA A 140 3.99 8.42 9.51
CA ALA A 140 4.91 9.11 10.42
C ALA A 140 5.49 8.17 11.50
N THR A 141 4.99 6.94 11.62
CA THR A 141 5.37 5.98 12.67
C THR A 141 5.60 4.57 12.08
N PRO A 142 6.69 4.37 11.30
CA PRO A 142 6.92 3.14 10.56
C PRO A 142 6.96 1.87 11.41
N GLU A 143 7.48 1.97 12.64
CA GLU A 143 7.55 0.85 13.58
C GLU A 143 6.15 0.40 14.02
N ILE A 144 5.23 1.34 14.24
CA ILE A 144 3.85 1.02 14.65
C ILE A 144 3.12 0.32 13.50
N GLU A 145 3.29 0.81 12.27
CA GLU A 145 2.76 0.15 11.06
C GLU A 145 3.26 -1.29 10.97
N ARG A 146 4.58 -1.52 11.03
CA ARG A 146 5.15 -2.88 10.91
C ARG A 146 4.61 -3.81 12.01
N ILE A 147 4.58 -3.34 13.26
CA ILE A 147 4.05 -4.10 14.41
C ILE A 147 2.56 -4.44 14.24
N ALA A 148 1.77 -3.56 13.62
CA ALA A 148 0.34 -3.78 13.41
C ALA A 148 0.07 -4.71 12.22
N PHE A 149 0.73 -4.48 11.08
CA PHE A 149 0.40 -5.16 9.83
C PHE A 149 1.11 -6.50 9.65
N GLU A 150 2.43 -6.58 9.84
CA GLU A 150 3.17 -7.77 9.41
C GLU A 150 2.74 -9.07 10.12
N PRO A 151 2.54 -9.09 11.46
CA PRO A 151 2.01 -10.27 12.13
C PRO A 151 0.59 -10.62 11.66
N THR A 152 -0.24 -9.61 11.40
CA THR A 152 -1.61 -9.79 10.91
C THR A 152 -1.62 -10.38 9.50
N LEU A 153 -0.77 -9.88 8.60
CA LEU A 153 -0.58 -10.42 7.25
C LEU A 153 -0.06 -11.86 7.30
N ALA A 154 0.85 -12.16 8.23
CA ALA A 154 1.37 -13.51 8.43
C ALA A 154 0.28 -14.48 8.90
N TRP A 155 -0.57 -14.07 9.85
CA TRP A 155 -1.70 -14.87 10.32
C TRP A 155 -2.76 -15.08 9.22
N LEU A 156 -3.05 -14.04 8.43
CA LEU A 156 -3.98 -14.11 7.30
C LEU A 156 -3.55 -15.06 6.18
N ASN A 157 -2.35 -15.64 6.23
CA ASN A 157 -1.96 -16.73 5.34
C ASN A 157 -2.89 -17.95 5.43
N ALA A 158 -3.54 -18.18 6.58
CA ALA A 158 -4.54 -19.22 6.75
C ALA A 158 -5.92 -18.85 6.14
N TYR A 159 -6.11 -17.59 5.74
CA TYR A 159 -7.37 -17.04 5.23
C TYR A 159 -7.14 -16.27 3.91
N PRO A 160 -6.69 -16.94 2.84
CA PRO A 160 -6.24 -16.28 1.61
C PRO A 160 -7.32 -15.41 0.95
N GLU A 161 -8.59 -15.81 1.02
CA GLU A 161 -9.72 -15.03 0.47
C GLU A 161 -9.88 -13.68 1.16
N ALA A 162 -9.65 -13.62 2.47
CA ALA A 162 -9.64 -12.36 3.22
C ALA A 162 -8.34 -11.57 3.00
N LYS A 163 -7.21 -12.26 2.85
CA LYS A 163 -5.90 -11.64 2.67
C LYS A 163 -5.75 -10.89 1.34
N ILE A 164 -6.25 -11.46 0.25
CA ILE A 164 -6.06 -10.89 -1.10
C ILE A 164 -6.59 -9.46 -1.20
N PRO A 165 -7.84 -9.13 -0.78
CA PRO A 165 -8.31 -7.75 -0.76
C PRO A 165 -7.46 -6.84 0.15
N LEU A 166 -6.98 -7.33 1.28
CA LEU A 166 -6.10 -6.53 2.15
C LEU A 166 -4.76 -6.18 1.50
N LEU A 167 -4.17 -7.09 0.72
CA LEU A 167 -2.96 -6.78 -0.06
C LEU A 167 -3.23 -5.73 -1.16
N ARG A 168 -4.46 -5.69 -1.70
CA ARG A 168 -4.88 -4.61 -2.61
C ARG A 168 -5.02 -3.27 -1.89
N VAL A 169 -5.61 -3.26 -0.69
CA VAL A 169 -5.62 -2.07 0.19
C VAL A 169 -4.20 -1.53 0.39
N LEU A 170 -3.25 -2.39 0.73
CA LEU A 170 -1.86 -1.96 0.93
C LEU A 170 -1.19 -1.39 -0.33
N ARG A 171 -1.54 -1.92 -1.50
CA ARG A 171 -1.03 -1.42 -2.78
C ARG A 171 -1.65 -0.09 -3.17
N ASP A 172 -2.95 0.07 -2.94
CA ASP A 172 -3.72 1.19 -3.48
C ASP A 172 -3.81 2.38 -2.51
N ARG A 173 -3.51 2.19 -1.21
CA ARG A 173 -3.53 3.25 -0.18
C ARG A 173 -2.57 4.43 -0.43
N VAL A 174 -1.56 4.25 -1.28
CA VAL A 174 -0.64 5.34 -1.68
C VAL A 174 -1.24 6.28 -2.73
N ASP A 175 -2.34 5.88 -3.39
CA ASP A 175 -3.00 6.65 -4.43
C ASP A 175 -4.32 7.22 -3.92
N ALA A 176 -4.34 8.52 -3.65
CA ALA A 176 -5.53 9.24 -3.16
C ALA A 176 -6.72 9.16 -4.13
N SER A 177 -6.52 8.83 -5.42
CA SER A 177 -7.62 8.62 -6.35
C SER A 177 -8.34 7.27 -6.17
N LYS A 178 -7.81 6.39 -5.31
CA LYS A 178 -8.32 5.03 -5.07
C LYS A 178 -9.00 4.83 -3.72
N GLU A 179 -9.27 5.89 -2.97
CA GLU A 179 -9.83 5.80 -1.61
C GLU A 179 -11.11 4.93 -1.53
N ARG A 180 -12.02 5.07 -2.49
CA ARG A 180 -13.20 4.20 -2.59
C ARG A 180 -12.83 2.72 -2.74
N HIS A 181 -11.90 2.41 -3.65
CA HIS A 181 -11.43 1.05 -3.87
C HIS A 181 -10.75 0.48 -2.63
N VAL A 182 -9.96 1.30 -1.94
CA VAL A 182 -9.33 0.95 -0.65
C VAL A 182 -10.39 0.59 0.37
N LEU A 183 -11.43 1.41 0.54
CA LEU A 183 -12.48 1.16 1.52
C LEU A 183 -13.35 -0.05 1.16
N ASP A 184 -13.66 -0.27 -0.13
CA ASP A 184 -14.39 -1.45 -0.59
C ASP A 184 -13.60 -2.75 -0.34
N ASP A 185 -12.31 -2.77 -0.68
CA ASP A 185 -11.45 -3.94 -0.45
C ASP A 185 -11.20 -4.19 1.04
N LEU A 186 -11.09 -3.13 1.85
CA LEU A 186 -10.98 -3.24 3.31
C LEU A 186 -12.21 -3.90 3.92
N ARG A 187 -13.40 -3.44 3.50
CA ARG A 187 -14.69 -4.01 3.91
C ARG A 187 -14.79 -5.47 3.50
N LEU A 188 -14.45 -5.79 2.25
CA LEU A 188 -14.50 -7.15 1.71
C LEU A 188 -13.56 -8.07 2.49
N SER A 189 -12.33 -7.64 2.78
CA SER A 189 -11.35 -8.41 3.56
C SER A 189 -11.93 -8.80 4.93
N LEU A 190 -12.47 -7.81 5.66
CA LEU A 190 -13.01 -8.04 6.99
C LEU A 190 -14.25 -8.94 6.97
N GLU A 191 -15.15 -8.75 5.99
CA GLU A 191 -16.35 -9.59 5.85
C GLU A 191 -16.00 -11.05 5.57
N LEU A 192 -15.05 -11.31 4.65
CA LEU A 192 -14.61 -12.67 4.32
C LEU A 192 -13.95 -13.34 5.52
N LEU A 193 -13.13 -12.61 6.28
CA LEU A 193 -12.51 -13.13 7.50
C LEU A 193 -13.58 -13.54 8.54
N LEU A 194 -14.55 -12.66 8.79
CA LEU A 194 -15.61 -12.91 9.77
C LEU A 194 -16.51 -14.08 9.34
N LYS A 195 -16.86 -14.19 8.06
CA LYS A 195 -17.62 -15.35 7.54
C LYS A 195 -16.89 -16.66 7.82
N TYR A 196 -15.58 -16.68 7.62
CA TYR A 196 -14.77 -17.87 7.85
C TYR A 196 -14.71 -18.22 9.35
N ILE A 197 -14.29 -17.28 10.21
CA ILE A 197 -14.12 -17.50 11.65
C ILE A 197 -15.45 -17.91 12.31
N LEU A 198 -16.52 -17.21 11.95
CA LEU A 198 -17.85 -17.39 12.54
C LEU A 198 -18.66 -18.49 11.83
N LYS A 199 -18.06 -19.16 10.83
CA LYS A 199 -18.66 -20.25 10.04
C LYS A 199 -20.06 -19.93 9.53
N ASN A 200 -20.21 -18.75 8.92
CA ASN A 200 -21.49 -18.26 8.42
C ASN A 200 -21.32 -17.53 7.07
N HIS A 201 -22.45 -17.13 6.47
CA HIS A 201 -22.48 -16.37 5.21
C HIS A 201 -23.14 -15.00 5.35
N LYS A 202 -23.14 -14.42 6.56
CA LYS A 202 -23.78 -13.14 6.85
C LYS A 202 -22.97 -11.98 6.27
N SER A 203 -23.64 -10.91 5.85
CA SER A 203 -22.99 -9.64 5.49
C SER A 203 -22.36 -9.00 6.73
N LEU A 204 -21.44 -8.06 6.53
CA LEU A 204 -20.75 -7.37 7.63
C LEU A 204 -21.70 -6.79 8.69
N GLU A 205 -22.80 -6.15 8.27
CA GLU A 205 -23.82 -5.56 9.17
C GLU A 205 -24.50 -6.59 10.07
N LYS A 206 -24.57 -7.85 9.59
CA LYS A 206 -25.24 -8.95 10.29
C LYS A 206 -24.27 -9.79 11.13
N GLN A 207 -22.98 -9.43 11.18
CA GLN A 207 -21.98 -10.16 11.97
C GLN A 207 -21.99 -9.80 13.46
N ASN A 208 -22.71 -8.76 13.88
CA ASN A 208 -22.62 -8.22 15.24
C ASN A 208 -22.95 -9.25 16.34
N ASP A 209 -24.08 -9.96 16.25
CA ASP A 209 -24.45 -10.96 17.26
C ASP A 209 -23.56 -12.21 17.22
N PRO A 210 -23.31 -12.85 16.05
CA PRO A 210 -22.39 -14.00 15.99
C PRO A 210 -20.99 -13.67 16.51
N LEU A 211 -20.46 -12.49 16.17
CA LEU A 211 -19.17 -12.01 16.66
C LEU A 211 -19.17 -11.89 18.18
N GLY A 212 -20.23 -11.30 18.75
CA GLY A 212 -20.37 -11.15 20.19
C GLY A 212 -20.38 -12.48 20.94
N SER A 213 -21.13 -13.46 20.44
CA SER A 213 -21.15 -14.82 21.00
C SER A 213 -19.79 -15.50 20.88
N TYR A 214 -19.14 -15.39 19.72
CA TYR A 214 -17.83 -15.97 19.47
C TYR A 214 -16.77 -15.44 20.44
N LEU A 215 -16.60 -14.12 20.52
CA LEU A 215 -15.58 -13.52 21.38
C LEU A 215 -15.82 -13.84 22.85
N LYS A 216 -17.08 -13.86 23.30
CA LYS A 216 -17.43 -14.28 24.67
C LYS A 216 -17.02 -15.73 24.94
N GLN A 217 -17.26 -16.64 23.99
CA GLN A 217 -16.87 -18.04 24.11
C GLN A 217 -15.34 -18.22 24.18
N GLN A 218 -14.59 -17.37 23.49
CA GLN A 218 -13.11 -17.37 23.51
C GLN A 218 -12.51 -16.64 24.73
N GLY A 219 -13.33 -16.19 25.69
CA GLY A 219 -12.86 -15.55 26.91
C GLY A 219 -12.49 -14.07 26.77
N CYS A 220 -12.90 -13.40 25.68
CA CYS A 220 -12.73 -11.96 25.53
C CYS A 220 -13.55 -11.21 26.59
N SER A 221 -12.98 -10.16 27.19
CA SER A 221 -13.68 -9.34 28.18
C SER A 221 -14.90 -8.66 27.57
N THR A 222 -15.92 -8.44 28.40
CA THR A 222 -17.19 -7.86 27.97
C THR A 222 -16.99 -6.46 27.35
N GLU A 223 -16.10 -5.66 27.91
CA GLU A 223 -15.80 -4.30 27.45
C GLU A 223 -15.18 -4.30 26.06
N ILE A 224 -14.18 -5.15 25.81
CA ILE A 224 -13.52 -5.25 24.51
C ILE A 224 -14.46 -5.84 23.47
N ASN A 225 -15.24 -6.86 23.84
CA ASN A 225 -16.25 -7.43 22.96
C ASN A 225 -17.30 -6.37 22.54
N ASN A 226 -17.83 -5.61 23.50
CA ASN A 226 -18.80 -4.55 23.22
C ASN A 226 -18.18 -3.44 22.36
N MET A 227 -16.95 -3.00 22.66
CA MET A 227 -16.26 -1.97 21.89
C MET A 227 -16.01 -2.40 20.44
N PHE A 228 -15.56 -3.63 20.20
CA PHE A 228 -15.39 -4.15 18.84
C PHE A 228 -16.74 -4.13 18.10
N ARG A 229 -17.79 -4.67 18.70
CA ARG A 229 -19.13 -4.70 18.07
C ARG A 229 -19.65 -3.31 17.71
N GLU A 230 -19.43 -2.33 18.59
CA GLU A 230 -19.87 -0.95 18.34
C GLU A 230 -19.06 -0.28 17.23
N LEU A 231 -17.73 -0.40 17.27
CA LEU A 231 -16.86 0.16 16.23
C LEU A 231 -17.11 -0.51 14.86
N LEU A 232 -17.37 -1.82 14.84
CA LEU A 232 -17.75 -2.54 13.61
C LEU A 232 -19.08 -2.05 13.04
N ASN A 233 -20.05 -1.74 13.92
CA ASN A 233 -21.34 -1.16 13.52
C ASN A 233 -21.14 0.22 12.88
N TYR A 234 -20.35 1.10 13.50
CA TYR A 234 -20.05 2.42 12.95
C TYR A 234 -19.25 2.35 11.65
N PHE A 235 -18.27 1.44 11.53
CA PHE A 235 -17.58 1.19 10.28
C PHE A 235 -18.55 0.76 9.17
N GLY A 236 -19.50 -0.14 9.48
CA GLY A 236 -20.55 -0.54 8.54
C GLY A 236 -21.45 0.61 8.09
N LYS A 237 -21.82 1.52 9.01
CA LYS A 237 -22.60 2.72 8.70
C LYS A 237 -21.82 3.68 7.80
N TYR A 238 -20.57 3.98 8.14
CA TYR A 238 -19.70 4.82 7.33
C TYR A 238 -19.60 4.30 5.89
N GLN A 239 -19.36 2.99 5.74
CA GLN A 239 -19.31 2.34 4.44
C GLN A 239 -20.61 2.48 3.64
N ASN A 240 -21.77 2.41 4.30
CA ASN A 240 -23.05 2.55 3.61
C ASN A 240 -23.32 4.01 3.22
N GLU A 241 -23.10 4.95 4.13
CA GLU A 241 -23.42 6.37 3.93
C GLU A 241 -22.43 7.04 2.96
N HIS A 242 -21.13 6.94 3.25
CA HIS A 242 -20.09 7.74 2.57
C HIS A 242 -19.47 7.05 1.35
N VAL A 243 -19.37 5.72 1.35
CA VAL A 243 -18.70 4.98 0.25
C VAL A 243 -19.69 4.52 -0.82
N LYS A 244 -20.88 4.07 -0.43
CA LYS A 244 -21.89 3.53 -1.36
C LYS A 244 -22.89 4.56 -1.86
N HIS A 245 -23.37 5.47 -1.02
CA HIS A 245 -24.51 6.34 -1.36
C HIS A 245 -24.09 7.75 -1.74
N ASN A 246 -23.20 8.38 -0.97
CA ASN A 246 -22.86 9.80 -1.15
C ASN A 246 -21.55 10.06 -1.90
N GLU A 247 -20.63 9.08 -1.90
CA GLU A 247 -19.29 9.21 -2.48
C GLU A 247 -18.51 10.43 -1.96
N ASP A 248 -18.74 10.81 -0.70
CA ASP A 248 -18.17 11.97 0.01
C ASP A 248 -17.10 11.57 1.03
N ILE A 249 -16.22 10.64 0.63
CA ILE A 249 -15.14 10.12 1.45
C ILE A 249 -14.20 11.26 1.87
N ASN A 250 -13.93 11.35 3.17
CA ASN A 250 -12.92 12.24 3.70
C ASN A 250 -11.56 11.53 3.72
N SER A 251 -10.63 11.97 2.87
CA SER A 251 -9.28 11.40 2.74
C SER A 251 -8.53 11.23 4.06
N SER A 252 -8.75 12.14 5.01
CA SER A 252 -8.07 12.09 6.32
C SER A 252 -8.57 10.94 7.23
N GLU A 253 -9.70 10.34 6.91
CA GLU A 253 -10.29 9.23 7.68
C GLU A 253 -9.89 7.85 7.13
N VAL A 254 -9.43 7.77 5.87
CA VAL A 254 -9.15 6.50 5.19
C VAL A 254 -8.09 5.69 5.94
N ASP A 255 -6.96 6.32 6.29
CA ASP A 255 -5.90 5.66 7.05
C ASP A 255 -6.37 5.21 8.44
N PHE A 256 -7.20 6.03 9.11
CA PHE A 256 -7.80 5.64 10.40
C PHE A 256 -8.64 4.36 10.27
N LEU A 257 -9.47 4.27 9.23
CA LEU A 257 -10.32 3.10 8.99
C LEU A 257 -9.50 1.85 8.65
N VAL A 258 -8.42 1.99 7.88
CA VAL A 258 -7.48 0.90 7.59
C VAL A 258 -6.86 0.38 8.89
N ILE A 259 -6.31 1.27 9.74
CA ILE A 259 -5.70 0.91 11.02
C ILE A 259 -6.72 0.28 11.98
N LEU A 260 -7.94 0.79 12.03
CA LEU A 260 -9.04 0.21 12.82
C LEU A 260 -9.33 -1.23 12.39
N CYS A 261 -9.47 -1.47 11.09
CA CYS A 261 -9.75 -2.82 10.57
C CYS A 261 -8.59 -3.79 10.79
N ILE A 262 -7.35 -3.34 10.64
CA ILE A 262 -6.17 -4.15 10.99
C ILE A 262 -6.17 -4.49 12.48
N SER A 263 -6.56 -3.54 13.34
CA SER A 263 -6.68 -3.77 14.78
C SER A 263 -7.75 -4.81 15.10
N PHE A 264 -8.89 -4.81 14.39
CA PHE A 264 -9.89 -5.87 14.48
C PHE A 264 -9.32 -7.24 14.08
N MET A 265 -8.65 -7.33 12.92
CA MET A 265 -8.08 -8.58 12.44
C MET A 265 -7.00 -9.11 13.41
N ARG A 266 -6.17 -8.22 13.95
CA ARG A 266 -5.14 -8.56 14.94
C ARG A 266 -5.75 -9.06 16.26
N LEU A 267 -6.84 -8.45 16.71
CA LEU A 267 -7.57 -8.91 17.89
C LEU A 267 -8.16 -10.30 17.65
N LEU A 268 -8.80 -10.52 16.49
CA LEU A 268 -9.34 -11.83 16.10
C LEU A 268 -8.25 -12.91 16.09
N ALA A 269 -7.05 -12.58 15.61
CA ALA A 269 -5.90 -13.50 15.61
C ALA A 269 -5.51 -14.01 17.01
N GLN A 270 -5.79 -13.26 18.07
CA GLN A 270 -5.52 -13.68 19.45
C GLN A 270 -6.55 -14.69 19.99
N TYR A 271 -7.70 -14.81 19.32
CA TYR A 271 -8.83 -15.64 19.75
C TYR A 271 -9.20 -16.72 18.71
N ALA A 272 -8.32 -16.98 17.74
CA ALA A 272 -8.54 -17.91 16.63
C ALA A 272 -7.84 -19.25 16.82
#